data_AF-A0A7C3I7L7-F1
#
_entry.id   AF-A0A7C3I7L7-F1
#
_cell.length_a   1.000
_cell.length_b   1.000
_cell.length_c   1.000
_cell.angle_alpha   90.00
_cell.angle_beta   90.00
_cell.angle_gamma   90.00
#
_symmetry.space_group_name_H-M   'P 1'
#
loop_
_entity.id
_entity.type
_entity.pdbx_description
1 polymer ?
#
loop_
_entity_poly.entity_id
_entity_poly.type
_entity_poly.pdbx_seq_one_letter_code
_entity_poly.pdbx_strand_id
1 'polypeptide(L)'
;MCKFAGHKNTLKELIKKYGFSAVRWVIAILCFVFLGQRLYDSYDSFARSLSVISAPDNLILTLAMVVLMFFNWGAESLKWKLGAGVISPISYFRAFSSVLAGIAVSMAGPNRTGEFIGRITALPKEKRTAGAFVSVQISLAQTIVTLLAGLAALIMADSGKLLLCCGKAWLLTLILLITILLLIFYFHFSWLYALMKRKPFARWFQKTLPVFVPVKQQLLVINLMISFLRYGLFITQFVIAFRVFGLQVSLPDLYLAS
;
A
#
# COMPACT_ATOMS: atom_id res chain seq x y z
N MET A 1 -1.46 -56.07 19.60
CA MET A 1 -1.67 -54.78 20.30
C MET A 1 -1.34 -53.53 19.45
N CYS A 2 -1.48 -53.54 18.11
CA CYS A 2 -1.00 -52.41 17.25
C CYS A 2 -2.05 -51.77 16.32
N LYS A 3 -3.36 -51.80 16.63
CA LYS A 3 -4.39 -51.19 15.75
C LYS A 3 -5.16 -49.98 16.31
N PHE A 4 -4.98 -49.62 17.59
CA PHE A 4 -5.75 -48.52 18.21
C PHE A 4 -5.02 -47.16 18.26
N ALA A 5 -3.72 -47.10 17.95
CA ALA A 5 -2.95 -45.84 17.98
C ALA A 5 -3.14 -44.95 16.73
N GLY A 6 -3.50 -45.55 15.57
CA GLY A 6 -3.65 -44.82 14.31
C GLY A 6 -4.93 -43.97 14.19
N HIS A 7 -6.01 -44.35 14.88
CA HIS A 7 -7.33 -43.71 14.73
C HIS A 7 -7.45 -42.38 15.49
N LYS A 8 -6.74 -42.22 16.62
CA LYS A 8 -6.73 -40.96 17.39
C LYS A 8 -5.98 -39.83 16.67
N ASN A 9 -4.96 -40.15 15.88
CA ASN A 9 -4.23 -39.14 15.09
C ASN A 9 -5.06 -38.64 13.90
N THR A 10 -5.81 -39.53 13.23
CA THR A 10 -6.70 -39.15 12.11
C THR A 10 -7.87 -38.29 12.56
N LEU A 11 -8.47 -38.58 13.72
CA LEU A 11 -9.56 -37.75 14.26
C LEU A 11 -9.09 -36.35 14.66
N LYS A 12 -7.90 -36.22 15.28
CA LYS A 12 -7.28 -34.91 15.59
C LYS A 12 -6.95 -34.12 14.31
N GLU A 13 -6.45 -34.77 13.26
CA GLU A 13 -6.20 -34.11 11.98
C GLU A 13 -7.49 -33.67 11.28
N LEU A 14 -8.55 -34.47 11.32
CA LEU A 14 -9.87 -34.10 10.81
C LEU A 14 -10.45 -32.91 11.59
N ILE A 15 -10.44 -32.92 12.92
CA ILE A 15 -10.93 -31.80 13.74
C ILE A 15 -10.11 -30.52 13.47
N LYS A 16 -8.79 -30.64 13.27
CA LYS A 16 -7.93 -29.49 12.95
C LYS A 16 -8.18 -28.94 11.53
N LYS A 17 -8.43 -29.83 10.55
CA LYS A 17 -8.69 -29.47 9.14
C LYS A 17 -10.10 -28.91 8.92
N TYR A 18 -11.12 -29.52 9.54
CA TYR A 18 -12.51 -29.07 9.48
C TYR A 18 -12.78 -27.87 10.39
N GLY A 19 -12.15 -27.78 11.57
CA GLY A 19 -12.23 -26.61 12.45
C GLY A 19 -11.63 -25.35 11.81
N PHE A 20 -10.50 -25.49 11.11
CA PHE A 20 -9.91 -24.37 10.36
C PHE A 20 -10.78 -23.92 9.16
N SER A 21 -11.43 -24.87 8.46
CA SER A 21 -12.38 -24.54 7.39
C SER A 21 -13.65 -23.88 7.92
N ALA A 22 -14.17 -24.33 9.07
CA ALA A 22 -15.34 -23.75 9.72
C ALA A 22 -15.09 -22.29 10.14
N VAL A 23 -13.92 -21.99 10.72
CA VAL A 23 -13.52 -20.62 11.06
C VAL A 23 -13.48 -19.72 9.83
N ARG A 24 -12.95 -20.21 8.69
CA ARG A 24 -12.94 -19.48 7.42
C ARG A 24 -14.34 -19.13 6.93
N TRP A 25 -15.28 -20.07 7.01
CA TRP A 25 -16.66 -19.85 6.61
C TRP A 25 -17.40 -18.91 7.57
N VAL A 26 -17.14 -19.01 8.87
CA VAL A 26 -17.69 -18.08 9.87
C VAL A 26 -17.19 -16.66 9.63
N ILE A 27 -15.89 -16.46 9.37
CA ILE A 27 -15.32 -15.15 9.01
C ILE A 27 -15.93 -14.64 7.70
N ALA A 28 -16.07 -15.50 6.69
CA ALA A 28 -16.68 -15.11 5.41
C ALA A 28 -18.14 -14.67 5.57
N ILE A 29 -18.94 -15.41 6.35
CA ILE A 29 -20.33 -15.08 6.65
C ILE A 29 -20.43 -13.78 7.45
N LEU A 30 -19.59 -13.59 8.49
CA LEU A 30 -19.55 -12.35 9.25
C LEU A 30 -19.16 -11.15 8.37
N CYS A 31 -18.18 -11.31 7.47
CA CYS A 31 -17.85 -10.29 6.49
C CYS A 31 -19.02 -10.00 5.54
N PHE A 32 -19.73 -11.01 5.06
CA PHE A 32 -20.90 -10.85 4.19
C PHE A 32 -22.07 -10.16 4.89
N VAL A 33 -22.34 -10.50 6.15
CA VAL A 33 -23.37 -9.86 6.97
C VAL A 33 -23.00 -8.41 7.28
N PHE A 34 -21.74 -8.15 7.65
CA PHE A 34 -21.24 -6.79 7.89
C PHE A 34 -21.28 -5.93 6.62
N LEU A 35 -20.88 -6.49 5.47
CA LEU A 35 -20.99 -5.84 4.17
C LEU A 35 -22.46 -5.58 3.80
N GLY A 36 -23.36 -6.55 4.04
CA GLY A 36 -24.79 -6.43 3.79
C GLY A 36 -25.44 -5.34 4.64
N GLN A 37 -25.13 -5.27 5.93
CA GLN A 37 -25.60 -4.20 6.82
C GLN A 37 -25.05 -2.84 6.40
N ARG A 38 -23.74 -2.73 6.10
CA ARG A 38 -23.14 -1.49 5.59
C ARG A 38 -23.76 -1.04 4.27
N LEU A 39 -24.07 -1.97 3.37
CA LEU A 39 -24.70 -1.68 2.09
C LEU A 39 -26.18 -1.30 2.24
N TYR A 40 -26.90 -1.92 3.19
CA TYR A 40 -28.30 -1.60 3.47
C TYR A 40 -28.43 -0.22 4.12
N ASP A 41 -27.63 0.06 5.16
CA ASP A 41 -27.62 1.35 5.85
C ASP A 41 -27.12 2.51 4.96
N SER A 42 -26.31 2.20 3.94
CA SER A 42 -25.77 3.18 2.99
C SER A 42 -26.35 3.05 1.58
N TYR A 43 -27.46 2.32 1.39
CA TYR A 43 -28.01 2.01 0.07
C TYR A 43 -28.37 3.30 -0.69
N ASP A 44 -29.08 4.22 -0.04
CA ASP A 44 -29.46 5.49 -0.63
C ASP A 44 -28.25 6.37 -0.97
N SER A 45 -27.23 6.38 -0.10
CA SER A 45 -25.99 7.11 -0.35
C SER A 45 -25.21 6.51 -1.53
N PHE A 46 -25.20 5.19 -1.66
CA PHE A 46 -24.56 4.48 -2.75
C PHE A 46 -25.32 4.70 -4.07
N ALA A 47 -26.65 4.58 -4.06
CA ALA A 47 -27.51 4.82 -5.22
C ALA A 47 -27.37 6.26 -5.73
N ARG A 48 -27.36 7.25 -4.82
CA ARG A 48 -27.10 8.66 -5.17
C ARG A 48 -25.70 8.86 -5.76
N SER A 49 -24.69 8.21 -5.19
CA SER A 49 -23.32 8.28 -5.72
C SER A 49 -23.26 7.70 -7.14
N LEU A 50 -23.93 6.58 -7.38
CA LEU A 50 -24.00 5.93 -8.68
C LEU A 50 -24.73 6.80 -9.71
N SER A 51 -25.85 7.43 -9.33
CA SER A 51 -26.58 8.33 -10.23
C SER A 51 -25.78 9.59 -10.60
N VAL A 52 -24.96 10.11 -9.67
CA VAL A 52 -24.08 11.26 -9.93
C VAL A 52 -22.91 10.87 -10.85
N ILE A 53 -22.31 9.70 -10.63
CA ILE A 53 -21.20 9.18 -11.44
C ILE A 53 -21.66 8.85 -12.86
N SER A 54 -22.87 8.30 -13.01
CA SER A 54 -23.45 7.90 -14.30
C SER A 54 -24.15 9.03 -15.05
N ALA A 55 -24.19 10.25 -14.49
CA ALA A 55 -24.75 11.40 -15.17
C ALA A 55 -23.95 11.72 -16.46
N PRO A 56 -24.61 12.08 -17.58
CA PRO A 56 -23.93 12.36 -18.85
C PRO A 56 -22.81 13.40 -18.73
N ASP A 57 -23.03 14.44 -17.93
CA ASP A 57 -22.08 15.53 -17.69
C ASP A 57 -20.79 15.05 -16.98
N ASN A 58 -20.90 13.98 -16.19
CA ASN A 58 -19.80 13.41 -15.40
C ASN A 58 -19.15 12.17 -16.03
N LEU A 59 -19.73 11.63 -17.11
CA LEU A 59 -19.28 10.38 -17.70
C LEU A 59 -17.83 10.45 -18.20
N ILE A 60 -17.46 11.54 -18.88
CA ILE A 60 -16.10 11.75 -19.40
C ILE A 60 -15.09 11.82 -18.25
N LEU A 61 -15.42 12.56 -17.19
CA LEU A 61 -14.57 12.71 -16.01
C LEU A 61 -14.40 11.37 -15.27
N THR A 62 -15.48 10.61 -15.12
CA THR A 62 -15.44 9.27 -14.52
C THR A 62 -14.57 8.31 -15.33
N LEU A 63 -14.71 8.31 -16.66
CA LEU A 63 -13.86 7.48 -17.54
C LEU A 63 -12.39 7.88 -17.44
N ALA A 64 -12.09 9.19 -17.41
CA ALA A 64 -10.75 9.69 -17.21
C ALA A 64 -10.15 9.22 -15.87
N MET A 65 -10.94 9.25 -14.79
CA MET A 65 -10.51 8.75 -13.47
C MET A 65 -10.17 7.26 -13.48
N VAL A 66 -10.97 6.44 -14.16
CA VAL A 66 -10.74 4.99 -14.33
C VAL A 66 -9.45 4.75 -15.13
N VAL A 67 -9.26 5.48 -16.23
CA VAL A 67 -8.03 5.39 -17.05
C VAL A 67 -6.79 5.78 -16.23
N LEU A 68 -6.85 6.87 -15.47
CA LEU A 68 -5.77 7.28 -14.56
C LEU A 68 -5.44 6.20 -13.51
N MET A 69 -6.43 5.39 -13.11
CA MET A 69 -6.22 4.31 -12.15
C MET A 69 -5.34 3.19 -12.75
N PHE A 70 -5.55 2.87 -14.04
CA PHE A 70 -4.67 1.94 -14.75
C PHE A 70 -3.24 2.46 -14.91
N PHE A 71 -3.07 3.76 -15.19
CA PHE A 71 -1.74 4.39 -15.20
C PHE A 71 -1.07 4.32 -13.82
N ASN A 72 -1.84 4.56 -12.75
CA ASN A 72 -1.35 4.46 -11.39
C ASN A 72 -0.88 3.03 -11.07
N TRP A 73 -1.72 2.02 -11.32
CA TRP A 73 -1.34 0.61 -11.09
C TRP A 73 -0.19 0.16 -11.97
N GLY A 74 -0.14 0.63 -13.23
CA GLY A 74 0.97 0.37 -14.13
C GLY A 74 2.30 0.92 -13.62
N ALA A 75 2.29 2.15 -13.11
CA ALA A 75 3.45 2.76 -12.47
C ALA A 75 3.90 2.00 -11.21
N GLU A 76 2.97 1.50 -10.38
CA GLU A 76 3.34 0.65 -9.23
C GLU A 76 3.98 -0.66 -9.68
N SER A 77 3.43 -1.23 -10.75
CA SER A 77 3.88 -2.50 -11.31
C SER A 77 5.27 -2.36 -11.93
N LEU A 78 5.58 -1.20 -12.51
CA LEU A 78 6.92 -0.88 -12.98
C LEU A 78 7.91 -0.75 -11.81
N LYS A 79 7.56 -0.03 -10.73
CA LYS A 79 8.38 0.03 -9.51
C LYS A 79 8.65 -1.35 -8.95
N TRP A 80 7.60 -2.18 -8.85
CA TRP A 80 7.71 -3.55 -8.38
C TRP A 80 8.58 -4.40 -9.30
N LYS A 81 8.41 -4.33 -10.62
CA LYS A 81 9.26 -5.02 -11.59
C LYS A 81 10.74 -4.65 -11.41
N LEU A 82 11.04 -3.36 -11.31
CA LEU A 82 12.42 -2.87 -11.16
C LEU A 82 13.05 -3.33 -9.83
N GLY A 83 12.31 -3.22 -8.72
CA GLY A 83 12.79 -3.66 -7.41
C GLY A 83 12.93 -5.18 -7.32
N ALA A 84 11.88 -5.92 -7.67
CA ALA A 84 11.89 -7.38 -7.64
C ALA A 84 12.91 -7.97 -8.62
N GLY A 85 13.15 -7.29 -9.74
CA GLY A 85 14.17 -7.64 -10.74
C GLY A 85 15.59 -7.72 -10.18
N VAL A 86 15.89 -6.99 -9.10
CA VAL A 86 17.17 -7.08 -8.38
C VAL A 86 17.33 -8.44 -7.69
N ILE A 87 16.22 -9.07 -7.31
CA ILE A 87 16.19 -10.36 -6.60
C ILE A 87 16.02 -11.52 -7.58
N SER A 88 15.08 -11.38 -8.51
CA SER A 88 14.74 -12.37 -9.53
C SER A 88 14.12 -11.66 -10.73
N PRO A 89 14.53 -11.98 -11.98
CA PRO A 89 13.90 -11.40 -13.15
C PRO A 89 12.41 -11.76 -13.17
N ILE A 90 11.55 -10.76 -13.32
CA ILE A 90 10.11 -10.92 -13.50
C ILE A 90 9.63 -10.12 -14.69
N SER A 91 8.65 -10.66 -15.44
CA SER A 91 8.00 -9.92 -16.52
C SER A 91 7.09 -8.83 -15.95
N TYR A 92 6.81 -7.80 -16.76
CA TYR A 92 5.92 -6.72 -16.35
C TYR A 92 4.51 -7.24 -16.02
N PHE A 93 3.95 -8.15 -16.83
CA PHE A 93 2.62 -8.72 -16.57
C PHE A 93 2.57 -9.51 -15.27
N ARG A 94 3.63 -10.26 -14.94
CA ARG A 94 3.72 -10.97 -13.65
C ARG A 94 3.80 -9.98 -12.48
N ALA A 95 4.56 -8.90 -12.64
CA ALA A 95 4.61 -7.82 -11.65
C ALA A 95 3.22 -7.19 -11.47
N PHE A 96 2.55 -6.84 -12.56
CA PHE A 96 1.22 -6.23 -12.58
C PHE A 96 0.16 -7.11 -11.91
N SER A 97 0.10 -8.40 -12.27
CA SER A 97 -0.79 -9.36 -11.62
C SER A 97 -0.55 -9.47 -10.11
N SER A 98 0.72 -9.48 -9.68
CA SER A 98 1.05 -9.54 -8.25
C SER A 98 0.71 -8.27 -7.47
N VAL A 99 0.80 -7.10 -8.11
CA VAL A 99 0.35 -5.83 -7.52
C VAL A 99 -1.17 -5.84 -7.36
N LEU A 100 -1.92 -6.23 -8.39
CA LEU A 100 -3.38 -6.35 -8.30
C LEU A 100 -3.82 -7.37 -7.25
N ALA A 101 -3.15 -8.52 -7.18
CA ALA A 101 -3.38 -9.50 -6.12
C ALA A 101 -3.12 -8.89 -4.74
N GLY A 102 -2.06 -8.07 -4.60
CA GLY A 102 -1.77 -7.35 -3.37
C GLY A 102 -2.86 -6.36 -2.99
N ILE A 103 -3.39 -5.61 -3.95
CA ILE A 103 -4.52 -4.70 -3.75
C ILE A 103 -5.76 -5.47 -3.31
N ALA A 104 -6.11 -6.55 -4.01
CA ALA A 104 -7.27 -7.37 -3.69
C ALA A 104 -7.17 -7.99 -2.28
N VAL A 105 -6.01 -8.53 -1.91
CA VAL A 105 -5.78 -9.07 -0.57
C VAL A 105 -5.77 -7.96 0.48
N SER A 106 -5.28 -6.75 0.18
CA SER A 106 -5.35 -5.61 1.10
C SER A 106 -6.77 -5.11 1.34
N MET A 107 -7.65 -5.23 0.35
CA MET A 107 -9.07 -4.87 0.47
C MET A 107 -9.84 -5.91 1.28
N ALA A 108 -9.51 -7.20 1.12
CA ALA A 108 -10.19 -8.30 1.81
C ALA A 108 -9.58 -8.64 3.19
N GLY A 109 -8.31 -8.31 3.42
CA GLY A 109 -7.56 -8.69 4.61
C GLY A 109 -7.58 -7.61 5.72
N PRO A 110 -7.48 -8.00 6.99
CA PRO A 110 -7.40 -7.04 8.09
C PRO A 110 -6.08 -6.23 8.03
N ASN A 111 -6.18 -4.91 8.17
CA ASN A 111 -5.04 -3.99 8.30
C ASN A 111 -4.02 -3.94 7.13
N ARG A 112 -4.46 -3.75 5.87
CA ARG A 112 -3.61 -3.40 4.69
C ARG A 112 -2.34 -4.27 4.48
N THR A 113 -2.21 -5.40 5.16
CA THR A 113 -1.04 -6.29 5.12
C THR A 113 -0.96 -7.09 3.82
N GLY A 114 -2.05 -7.11 3.05
CA GLY A 114 -2.16 -7.81 1.77
C GLY A 114 -1.24 -7.29 0.66
N GLU A 115 -0.85 -6.02 0.71
CA GLU A 115 -0.04 -5.37 -0.33
C GLU A 115 1.32 -6.08 -0.45
N PHE A 116 1.91 -6.41 0.70
CA PHE A 116 3.17 -7.15 0.77
C PHE A 116 2.98 -8.61 0.34
N ILE A 117 1.92 -9.25 0.82
CA ILE A 117 1.65 -10.68 0.57
C ILE A 117 1.45 -10.93 -0.92
N GLY A 118 0.64 -10.11 -1.60
CA GLY A 118 0.39 -10.27 -3.04
C GLY A 118 1.65 -10.10 -3.87
N ARG A 119 2.48 -9.09 -3.58
CA ARG A 119 3.72 -8.82 -4.31
C ARG A 119 4.73 -9.94 -4.21
N ILE A 120 4.98 -10.46 -3.01
CA ILE A 120 5.97 -11.54 -2.81
C ILE A 120 5.56 -12.87 -3.47
N THR A 121 4.28 -13.06 -3.85
CA THR A 121 3.86 -14.27 -4.59
C THR A 121 4.52 -14.37 -5.97
N ALA A 122 4.92 -13.24 -6.57
CA ALA A 122 5.63 -13.24 -7.85
C ALA A 122 7.04 -13.83 -7.74
N LEU A 123 7.61 -13.90 -6.53
CA LEU A 123 8.97 -14.36 -6.28
C LEU A 123 9.02 -15.83 -5.81
N PRO A 124 10.14 -16.54 -6.09
CA PRO A 124 10.42 -17.86 -5.52
C PRO A 124 10.33 -17.83 -3.99
N LYS A 125 9.88 -18.93 -3.37
CA LYS A 125 9.60 -18.99 -1.92
C LYS A 125 10.79 -18.59 -1.07
N GLU A 126 11.99 -18.96 -1.51
CA GLU A 126 13.28 -18.74 -0.86
C GLU A 126 13.66 -17.25 -0.85
N LYS A 127 13.13 -16.48 -1.82
CA LYS A 127 13.44 -15.06 -2.05
C LYS A 127 12.34 -14.11 -1.59
N ARG A 128 11.24 -14.62 -1.02
CA ARG A 128 10.08 -13.80 -0.60
C ARG A 128 10.41 -12.82 0.51
N THR A 129 11.31 -13.18 1.41
CA THR A 129 11.78 -12.33 2.51
C THR A 129 12.55 -11.11 1.98
N ALA A 130 13.46 -11.32 1.02
CA ALA A 130 14.11 -10.22 0.29
C ALA A 130 13.08 -9.35 -0.45
N GLY A 131 12.08 -9.99 -1.06
CA GLY A 131 10.97 -9.31 -1.74
C GLY A 131 10.16 -8.40 -0.83
N ALA A 132 9.92 -8.82 0.41
CA ALA A 132 9.22 -7.99 1.40
C ALA A 132 10.01 -6.72 1.73
N PHE A 133 11.34 -6.81 1.91
CA PHE A 133 12.19 -5.63 2.14
C PHE A 133 12.17 -4.66 0.96
N VAL A 134 12.27 -5.18 -0.26
CA VAL A 134 12.16 -4.35 -1.47
C VAL A 134 10.77 -3.70 -1.55
N SER A 135 9.70 -4.42 -1.20
CA SER A 135 8.36 -3.83 -1.17
C SER A 135 8.24 -2.72 -0.12
N VAL A 136 8.85 -2.88 1.06
CA VAL A 136 8.91 -1.81 2.08
C VAL A 136 9.64 -0.59 1.53
N GLN A 137 10.80 -0.78 0.87
CA GLN A 137 11.55 0.31 0.28
C GLN A 137 10.74 1.03 -0.82
N ILE A 138 9.98 0.28 -1.61
CA ILE A 138 9.05 0.82 -2.62
C ILE A 138 7.95 1.67 -1.97
N SER A 139 7.32 1.20 -0.89
CA SER A 139 6.28 1.94 -0.18
C SER A 139 6.83 3.16 0.55
N LEU A 140 8.06 3.09 1.10
CA LEU A 140 8.74 4.24 1.72
C LEU A 140 8.95 5.38 0.74
N ALA A 141 9.33 5.11 -0.51
CA ALA A 141 9.46 6.14 -1.53
C ALA A 141 8.14 6.90 -1.76
N GLN A 142 7.01 6.18 -1.75
CA GLN A 142 5.69 6.80 -1.87
C GLN A 142 5.38 7.68 -0.66
N THR A 143 5.62 7.18 0.56
CA THR A 143 5.40 7.95 1.79
C THR A 143 6.24 9.22 1.83
N ILE A 144 7.51 9.14 1.44
CA ILE A 144 8.42 10.30 1.38
C ILE A 144 7.87 11.36 0.42
N VAL A 145 7.47 10.96 -0.79
CA VAL A 145 6.88 11.89 -1.77
C VAL A 145 5.62 12.54 -1.22
N THR A 146 4.72 11.77 -0.60
CA THR A 146 3.49 12.31 -0.01
C THR A 146 3.78 13.31 1.12
N LEU A 147 4.74 13.01 2.01
CA LEU A 147 5.12 13.92 3.08
C LEU A 147 5.75 15.21 2.54
N LEU A 148 6.61 15.12 1.53
CA LEU A 148 7.21 16.29 0.90
C LEU A 148 6.16 17.16 0.22
N ALA A 149 5.21 16.54 -0.50
CA ALA A 149 4.14 17.26 -1.15
C ALA A 149 3.21 17.94 -0.14
N GLY A 150 2.78 17.24 0.91
CA GLY A 150 1.95 17.80 1.97
C GLY A 150 2.65 18.91 2.76
N LEU A 151 3.97 18.79 3.00
CA LEU A 151 4.77 19.87 3.58
C LEU A 151 4.78 21.11 2.67
N ALA A 152 5.00 20.93 1.37
CA ALA A 152 4.99 22.03 0.41
C ALA A 152 3.62 22.71 0.35
N ALA A 153 2.54 21.92 0.29
CA ALA A 153 1.17 22.41 0.31
C ALA A 153 0.86 23.21 1.58
N LEU A 154 1.23 22.68 2.76
CA LEU A 154 1.04 23.37 4.04
C LEU A 154 1.81 24.70 4.12
N ILE A 155 3.05 24.75 3.61
CA ILE A 155 3.85 25.99 3.60
C ILE A 155 3.21 27.05 2.71
N MET A 156 2.65 26.64 1.57
CA MET A 156 2.01 27.53 0.61
C MET A 156 0.60 27.97 1.05
N ALA A 157 -0.08 27.15 1.85
CA ALA A 157 -1.44 27.41 2.32
C ALA A 157 -1.49 28.40 3.49
N ASP A 158 -2.57 29.18 3.58
CA ASP A 158 -2.81 30.06 4.73
C ASP A 158 -2.99 29.29 6.05
N SER A 159 -3.34 28.00 5.98
CA SER A 159 -3.33 27.08 7.13
C SER A 159 -1.93 26.89 7.72
N GLY A 160 -0.87 26.94 6.91
CA GLY A 160 0.52 26.92 7.39
C GLY A 160 0.87 28.18 8.16
N LYS A 161 0.43 29.34 7.68
CA LYS A 161 0.57 30.61 8.40
C LYS A 161 -0.20 30.58 9.71
N LEU A 162 -1.41 30.01 9.72
CA LEU A 162 -2.20 29.82 10.94
C LEU A 162 -1.49 28.90 11.95
N LEU A 163 -0.87 27.81 11.49
CA LEU A 163 -0.07 26.93 12.35
C LEU A 163 1.11 27.67 12.98
N LEU A 164 1.78 28.56 12.24
CA LEU A 164 2.86 29.39 12.75
C LEU A 164 2.35 30.43 13.77
N CYS A 165 1.25 31.13 13.45
CA CYS A 165 0.63 32.13 14.32
C CYS A 165 0.05 31.54 15.61
N CYS A 166 -0.46 30.32 15.59
CA CYS A 166 -1.02 29.64 16.77
C CYS A 166 0.03 28.89 17.61
N GLY A 167 1.33 29.13 17.41
CA GLY A 167 2.41 28.49 18.17
C GLY A 167 2.57 26.99 17.88
N LYS A 168 1.99 26.48 16.79
CA LYS A 168 2.06 25.06 16.36
C LYS A 168 3.17 24.80 15.34
N ALA A 169 4.13 25.72 15.21
CA ALA A 169 5.30 25.59 14.33
C ALA A 169 6.08 24.28 14.55
N TRP A 170 6.07 23.75 15.78
CA TRP A 170 6.72 22.47 16.12
C TRP A 170 6.19 21.28 15.32
N LEU A 171 4.93 21.30 14.87
CA LEU A 171 4.36 20.24 14.02
C LEU A 171 5.03 20.22 12.64
N LEU A 172 5.25 21.38 12.03
CA LEU A 172 5.94 21.48 10.74
C LEU A 172 7.39 21.01 10.88
N THR A 173 8.07 21.42 11.96
CA THR A 173 9.43 20.95 12.27
C THR A 173 9.48 19.44 12.47
N LEU A 174 8.49 18.86 13.18
CA LEU A 174 8.42 17.41 13.41
C LEU A 174 8.21 16.64 12.11
N ILE A 175 7.28 17.08 11.25
CA ILE A 175 7.02 16.42 9.96
C ILE A 175 8.26 16.52 9.07
N LEU A 176 8.93 17.68 9.03
CA LEU A 176 10.20 17.86 8.32
C LEU A 176 11.29 16.91 8.83
N LEU A 177 11.46 16.82 10.16
CA LEU A 177 12.43 15.93 10.78
C LEU A 177 12.15 14.45 10.44
N ILE A 178 10.89 14.02 10.50
CA ILE A 178 10.47 12.67 10.12
C ILE A 178 10.79 12.42 8.64
N THR A 179 10.50 13.38 7.77
CA THR A 179 10.74 13.25 6.32
C THR A 179 12.23 13.12 6.01
N ILE A 180 13.08 13.94 6.65
CA ILE A 180 14.54 13.86 6.54
C ILE A 180 15.04 12.50 7.05
N LEU A 181 14.54 12.04 8.21
CA LEU A 181 14.91 10.74 8.76
C LEU A 181 14.53 9.59 7.81
N LEU A 182 13.34 9.63 7.21
CA LEU A 182 12.90 8.65 6.22
C LEU A 182 13.74 8.68 4.94
N LEU A 183 14.15 9.87 4.47
CA LEU A 183 15.07 10.02 3.33
C LEU A 183 16.43 9.40 3.62
N ILE A 184 17.03 9.71 4.77
CA ILE A 184 18.30 9.11 5.20
C ILE A 184 18.14 7.59 5.26
N PHE A 185 17.05 7.11 5.87
CA PHE A 185 16.75 5.70 5.98
C PHE A 185 16.57 5.01 4.62
N TYR A 186 15.90 5.67 3.68
CA TYR A 186 15.64 5.15 2.34
C TYR A 186 16.93 4.93 1.54
N PHE A 187 17.86 5.90 1.56
CA PHE A 187 19.14 5.79 0.85
C PHE A 187 20.19 4.95 1.59
N HIS A 188 20.13 4.89 2.92
CA HIS A 188 21.09 4.15 3.75
C HIS A 188 20.49 2.85 4.31
N PHE A 189 19.51 2.26 3.63
CA PHE A 189 18.82 1.06 4.11
C PHE A 189 19.78 -0.12 4.40
N SER A 190 20.87 -0.24 3.63
CA SER A 190 21.94 -1.23 3.86
C SER A 190 22.63 -1.07 5.22
N TRP A 191 22.74 0.16 5.73
CA TRP A 191 23.30 0.44 7.05
C TRP A 191 22.38 -0.08 8.16
N LEU A 192 21.05 0.05 8.02
CA LEU A 192 20.11 -0.53 8.98
C LEU A 192 20.23 -2.06 9.02
N TYR A 193 20.31 -2.71 7.86
CA TYR A 193 20.51 -4.16 7.80
C TYR A 193 21.79 -4.58 8.56
N ALA A 194 22.88 -3.82 8.41
CA ALA A 194 24.13 -4.06 9.13
C ALA A 194 23.99 -3.85 10.65
N LEU A 195 23.25 -2.82 11.08
CA LEU A 195 22.99 -2.53 12.49
C LEU A 195 22.15 -3.64 13.15
N MET A 196 21.14 -4.16 12.44
CA MET A 196 20.28 -5.26 12.91
C MET A 196 21.05 -6.56 13.08
N LYS A 197 22.16 -6.76 12.34
CA LYS A 197 23.05 -7.91 12.46
C LYS A 197 23.98 -7.90 13.68
N ARG A 198 24.17 -6.77 14.39
CA ARG A 198 25.17 -6.66 15.49
C ARG A 198 24.60 -6.88 16.91
N LYS A 199 23.28 -6.89 17.10
CA LYS A 199 22.60 -7.01 18.41
C LYS A 199 22.21 -8.47 18.71
N PRO A 200 21.81 -8.85 19.95
CA PRO A 200 21.36 -10.22 20.28
C PRO A 200 20.21 -10.75 19.41
N PHE A 201 19.46 -9.84 18.76
CA PHE A 201 18.43 -10.15 17.76
C PHE A 201 18.97 -10.80 16.47
N ALA A 202 20.28 -10.69 16.22
CA ALA A 202 20.92 -11.18 15.01
C ALA A 202 20.79 -12.69 14.81
N ARG A 203 20.77 -13.50 15.88
CA ARG A 203 20.62 -14.96 15.77
C ARG A 203 19.23 -15.36 15.29
N TRP A 204 18.19 -14.64 15.73
CA TRP A 204 16.82 -14.82 15.25
C TRP A 204 16.68 -14.28 13.83
N PHE A 205 17.22 -13.09 13.57
CA PHE A 205 17.15 -12.41 12.26
C PHE A 205 17.89 -13.16 11.15
N GLN A 206 19.05 -13.76 11.42
CA GLN A 206 19.80 -14.56 10.45
C GLN A 206 19.11 -15.90 10.13
N LYS A 207 18.39 -16.49 11.09
CA LYS A 207 17.59 -17.70 10.85
C LYS A 207 16.33 -17.43 10.02
N THR A 208 15.73 -16.24 10.13
CA THR A 208 14.49 -15.89 9.44
C THR A 208 14.69 -15.12 8.13
N LEU A 209 15.81 -14.43 7.94
CA LEU A 209 16.06 -13.53 6.81
C LEU A 209 17.45 -13.77 6.19
N PRO A 210 17.64 -14.92 5.51
CA PRO A 210 18.95 -15.31 5.00
C PRO A 210 19.46 -14.42 3.85
N VAL A 211 18.58 -13.68 3.16
CA VAL A 211 18.93 -12.97 1.92
C VAL A 211 18.50 -11.51 2.00
N PHE A 212 19.49 -10.61 2.13
CA PHE A 212 19.34 -9.18 1.84
C PHE A 212 20.05 -8.89 0.52
N VAL A 213 19.36 -8.22 -0.40
CA VAL A 213 19.95 -7.82 -1.68
C VAL A 213 19.98 -6.29 -1.71
N PRO A 214 21.17 -5.66 -1.72
CA PRO A 214 21.26 -4.21 -1.78
C PRO A 214 20.73 -3.71 -3.12
N VAL A 215 19.86 -2.71 -3.07
CA VAL A 215 19.31 -2.05 -4.27
C VAL A 215 20.26 -0.92 -4.68
N LYS A 216 20.57 -0.83 -5.98
CA LYS A 216 21.42 0.25 -6.51
C LYS A 216 20.75 1.61 -6.30
N GLN A 217 21.54 2.63 -5.93
CA GLN A 217 21.03 4.00 -5.71
C GLN A 217 20.27 4.57 -6.92
N GLN A 218 20.72 4.27 -8.14
CA GLN A 218 20.02 4.67 -9.37
C GLN A 218 18.57 4.17 -9.40
N LEU A 219 18.33 2.92 -8.99
CA LEU A 219 16.97 2.36 -8.93
C LEU A 219 16.14 3.02 -7.82
N LEU A 220 16.77 3.43 -6.72
CA LEU A 220 16.09 4.17 -5.65
C LEU A 220 15.63 5.55 -6.12
N VAL A 221 16.44 6.26 -6.90
CA VAL A 221 16.07 7.54 -7.48
C VAL A 221 14.94 7.38 -8.52
N ILE A 222 15.04 6.38 -9.41
CA ILE A 222 13.98 6.07 -10.37
C ILE A 222 12.67 5.75 -9.63
N ASN A 223 12.72 4.97 -8.55
CA ASN A 223 11.55 4.64 -7.74
C ASN A 223 10.92 5.88 -7.06
N LEU A 224 11.72 6.85 -6.63
CA LEU A 224 11.23 8.15 -6.13
C LEU A 224 10.56 8.95 -7.25
N MET A 225 11.17 9.04 -8.43
CA MET A 225 10.60 9.76 -9.57
C MET A 225 9.26 9.16 -10.00
N ILE A 226 9.16 7.83 -10.09
CA ILE A 226 7.88 7.16 -10.39
C ILE A 226 6.86 7.42 -9.27
N SER A 227 7.28 7.45 -8.01
CA SER A 227 6.38 7.78 -6.89
C SER A 227 5.88 9.23 -6.94
N PHE A 228 6.69 10.17 -7.40
CA PHE A 228 6.29 11.56 -7.66
C PHE A 228 5.24 11.65 -8.77
N LEU A 229 5.46 10.96 -9.90
CA LEU A 229 4.47 10.87 -10.97
C LEU A 229 3.15 10.27 -10.46
N ARG A 230 3.21 9.18 -9.68
CA ARG A 230 2.03 8.56 -9.07
C ARG A 230 1.28 9.51 -8.14
N TYR A 231 1.99 10.33 -7.38
CA TYR A 231 1.37 11.35 -6.54
C TYR A 231 0.58 12.34 -7.40
N GLY A 232 1.18 12.85 -8.48
CA GLY A 232 0.48 13.69 -9.46
C GLY A 232 -0.79 13.04 -10.00
N LEU A 233 -0.69 11.78 -10.45
CA LEU A 233 -1.85 11.01 -10.91
C LEU A 233 -2.94 10.90 -9.83
N PHE A 234 -2.56 10.61 -8.59
CA PHE A 234 -3.48 10.47 -7.47
C PHE A 234 -4.20 11.80 -7.15
N ILE A 235 -3.47 12.92 -7.11
CA ILE A 235 -4.06 14.24 -6.92
C ILE A 235 -5.01 14.58 -8.06
N THR A 236 -4.63 14.33 -9.32
CA THR A 236 -5.53 14.55 -10.45
C THR A 236 -6.82 13.73 -10.33
N GLN A 237 -6.72 12.45 -9.91
CA GLN A 237 -7.90 11.63 -9.65
C GLN A 237 -8.78 12.20 -8.54
N PHE A 238 -8.17 12.72 -7.46
CA PHE A 238 -8.89 13.33 -6.35
C PHE A 238 -9.61 14.63 -6.78
N VAL A 239 -8.97 15.46 -7.60
CA VAL A 239 -9.57 16.65 -8.21
C VAL A 239 -10.77 16.29 -9.07
N ILE A 240 -10.64 15.28 -9.92
CA ILE A 240 -11.73 14.81 -10.77
C ILE A 240 -12.89 14.30 -9.91
N ALA A 241 -12.60 13.52 -8.86
CA ALA A 241 -13.62 13.02 -7.95
C ALA A 241 -14.41 14.16 -7.30
N PHE A 242 -13.73 15.21 -6.79
CA PHE A 242 -14.43 16.35 -6.20
C PHE A 242 -15.35 17.07 -7.18
N ARG A 243 -14.92 17.24 -8.44
CA ARG A 243 -15.76 17.83 -9.49
C ARG A 243 -16.99 16.99 -9.79
N VAL A 244 -16.83 15.66 -9.89
CA VAL A 244 -17.95 14.75 -10.15
C VAL A 244 -18.99 14.82 -9.03
N PHE A 245 -18.56 14.92 -7.77
CA PHE A 245 -19.47 15.06 -6.62
C PHE A 245 -19.99 16.49 -6.38
N GLY A 246 -19.74 17.43 -7.31
CA GLY A 246 -20.26 18.80 -7.24
C GLY A 246 -19.63 19.66 -6.14
N LEU A 247 -18.52 19.21 -5.54
CA LEU A 247 -17.74 20.01 -4.62
C LEU A 247 -16.87 20.95 -5.46
N GLN A 248 -17.35 22.18 -5.63
CA GLN A 248 -16.60 23.26 -6.30
C GLN A 248 -15.42 23.68 -5.43
N VAL A 249 -14.34 22.92 -5.48
CA VAL A 249 -13.06 23.30 -4.89
C VAL A 249 -12.25 24.00 -5.98
N SER A 250 -11.82 25.24 -5.72
CA SER A 250 -10.95 25.96 -6.65
C SER A 250 -9.64 25.18 -6.82
N LEU A 251 -9.12 25.11 -8.06
CA LEU A 251 -7.90 24.35 -8.36
C LEU A 251 -6.70 24.72 -7.46
N PRO A 252 -6.46 26.00 -7.11
CA PRO A 252 -5.41 26.37 -6.16
C PRO A 252 -5.61 25.76 -4.76
N ASP A 253 -6.82 25.80 -4.22
CA ASP A 253 -7.10 25.34 -2.85
C ASP A 253 -6.91 23.83 -2.69
N LEU A 254 -7.08 23.08 -3.77
CA LEU A 254 -6.97 21.62 -3.75
C LEU A 254 -5.53 21.09 -3.80
N TYR A 255 -4.62 21.81 -4.48
CA TYR A 255 -3.18 21.53 -4.40
C TYR A 255 -2.57 21.96 -3.06
N LEU A 256 -3.24 22.86 -2.34
CA LEU A 256 -2.84 23.37 -1.02
C LEU A 256 -3.38 22.52 0.15
N ALA A 257 -4.42 21.70 -0.09
CA ALA A 257 -5.06 20.87 0.93
C ALA A 257 -4.56 19.41 1.01
N SER A 258 -3.70 18.98 0.07
CA SER A 258 -3.11 17.63 0.00
C SER A 258 -1.66 17.60 0.46
#